data_AF-A0A7J4LBD4-F1
#
_entry.id   AF-A0A7J4LBD4-F1
#
_cell.length_a   1.000
_cell.length_b   1.000
_cell.length_c   1.000
_cell.angle_alpha   90.00
_cell.angle_beta   90.00
_cell.angle_gamma   90.00
#
_symmetry.space_group_name_H-M   'P 1'
#
loop_
_entity.id
_entity.type
_entity.pdbx_description
1 polymer ?
#
loop_
_entity_poly.entity_id
_entity_poly.type
_entity_poly.pdbx_seq_one_letter_code
_entity_poly.pdbx_strand_id
1 'polypeptide(L)'
;MIHFKFEYSLSIFVGNLLPDAIKFGVTAIKQGTLAIFSIKQDAAYQALAQLTYSPTNWFTAGFFVFGLALLLYHFHYIKEKTMEEYDELYVFLLIGVILHLAMDAYFIENSPWI
;
A
#
# COMPACT_ATOMS: atom_id res chain seq x y z
N MET A 1 -12.76 -25.17 -2.66
CA MET A 1 -13.69 -24.05 -2.44
C MET A 1 -12.93 -23.03 -1.62
N ILE A 2 -12.55 -21.90 -2.21
CA ILE A 2 -11.86 -20.84 -1.47
C ILE A 2 -12.94 -20.19 -0.59
N HIS A 3 -12.95 -20.48 0.71
CA HIS A 3 -13.71 -19.67 1.65
C HIS A 3 -13.06 -18.28 1.66
N PHE A 4 -13.72 -17.29 1.07
CA PHE A 4 -13.25 -15.92 1.08
C PHE A 4 -13.34 -15.40 2.51
N LYS A 5 -12.20 -15.38 3.20
CA LYS A 5 -12.08 -14.88 4.56
C LYS A 5 -12.19 -13.35 4.56
N PHE A 6 -12.81 -12.79 5.59
CA PHE A 6 -12.99 -11.34 5.72
C PHE A 6 -11.64 -10.59 5.73
N GLU A 7 -10.63 -11.25 6.29
CA GLU A 7 -9.25 -10.81 6.38
C GLU A 7 -8.63 -10.51 5.02
N TYR A 8 -8.93 -11.31 3.98
CA TYR A 8 -8.43 -11.06 2.63
C TYR A 8 -9.05 -9.79 2.01
N SER A 9 -10.37 -9.63 2.15
CA SER A 9 -11.07 -8.43 1.70
C SER A 9 -10.56 -7.18 2.43
N LEU A 10 -10.29 -7.30 3.72
CA LEU A 10 -9.71 -6.22 4.52
C LEU A 10 -8.29 -5.89 4.05
N SER A 11 -7.45 -6.89 3.75
CA SER A 11 -6.12 -6.66 3.19
C SER A 11 -6.17 -5.94 1.85
N ILE A 12 -7.09 -6.30 0.94
CA ILE A 12 -7.29 -5.59 -0.32
C ILE A 12 -7.68 -4.13 -0.04
N PHE A 13 -8.65 -3.90 0.86
CA PHE A 13 -9.10 -2.55 1.22
C PHE A 13 -7.96 -1.70 1.80
N VAL A 14 -7.20 -2.24 2.74
CA VAL A 14 -6.03 -1.58 3.33
C VAL A 14 -4.96 -1.30 2.28
N GLY A 15 -4.66 -2.28 1.43
CA GLY A 15 -3.73 -2.11 0.30
C GLY A 15 -4.17 -1.01 -0.66
N ASN A 16 -5.48 -0.87 -0.89
CA ASN A 16 -6.02 0.18 -1.74
C ASN A 16 -5.90 1.57 -1.12
N LEU A 17 -6.01 1.69 0.21
CA LEU A 17 -5.87 2.97 0.91
C LEU A 17 -4.42 3.37 1.19
N LEU A 18 -3.49 2.40 1.23
CA LEU A 18 -2.11 2.62 1.65
C LEU A 18 -1.39 3.73 0.86
N PRO A 19 -1.44 3.77 -0.49
CA PRO A 19 -0.75 4.80 -1.27
C PRO A 19 -1.21 6.22 -0.91
N ASP A 20 -2.52 6.40 -0.79
CA ASP A 20 -3.13 7.67 -0.35
C ASP A 20 -2.75 8.03 1.08
N ALA A 21 -2.85 7.06 2.00
CA ALA A 21 -2.53 7.26 3.41
C ALA A 21 -1.08 7.69 3.60
N ILE A 22 -0.13 7.15 2.82
CA ILE A 22 1.27 7.57 2.86
C ILE A 22 1.43 9.01 2.36
N LYS A 23 0.97 9.31 1.13
CA LYS A 23 1.22 10.64 0.53
C LYS A 23 0.49 11.76 1.28
N PHE A 24 -0.77 11.57 1.62
CA PHE A 24 -1.55 12.56 2.37
C PHE A 24 -1.21 12.57 3.86
N GLY A 25 -1.14 11.40 4.50
CA GLY A 25 -0.92 11.30 5.95
C GLY A 25 0.45 11.82 6.38
N VAL A 26 1.52 11.41 5.71
CA VAL A 26 2.88 11.87 6.05
C VAL A 26 3.00 13.38 5.84
N THR A 27 2.48 13.91 4.73
CA THR A 27 2.55 15.34 4.44
C THR A 27 1.66 16.15 5.39
N ALA A 28 0.47 15.65 5.73
CA ALA A 28 -0.43 16.28 6.70
C ALA A 28 0.22 16.42 8.08
N ILE A 29 0.89 15.37 8.55
CA ILE A 29 1.65 15.39 9.81
C ILE A 29 2.79 16.41 9.73
N LYS A 30 3.56 16.40 8.63
CA LYS A 30 4.67 17.34 8.41
C LYS A 30 4.21 18.80 8.42
N GLN A 31 3.11 19.11 7.75
CA GLN A 31 2.57 20.48 7.65
C GLN A 31 1.69 20.88 8.85
N GLY A 32 1.26 19.93 9.68
CA GLY A 32 0.29 20.17 10.75
C GLY A 32 -1.09 20.59 10.23
N THR A 33 -1.49 20.15 9.03
CA THR A 33 -2.76 20.53 8.41
C THR A 33 -3.43 19.35 7.70
N LEU A 34 -4.76 19.35 7.67
CA LEU A 34 -5.57 18.41 6.88
C LEU A 34 -6.10 19.05 5.59
N ALA A 35 -5.69 20.28 5.28
CA ALA A 35 -6.11 20.97 4.06
C ALA A 35 -5.48 20.32 2.82
N ILE A 36 -6.29 19.52 2.11
CA ILE A 36 -5.87 18.72 0.93
C ILE A 36 -5.13 19.56 -0.11
N PHE A 37 -5.61 20.78 -0.38
CA PHE A 37 -5.00 21.66 -1.38
C PHE A 37 -3.58 22.10 -0.99
N SER A 38 -3.37 22.44 0.29
CA SER A 38 -2.04 22.77 0.84
C SER A 38 -1.09 21.57 0.78
N ILE A 39 -1.62 20.39 1.11
CA ILE A 39 -0.85 19.13 1.08
C ILE A 39 -0.36 18.83 -0.34
N LYS A 40 -1.24 18.90 -1.35
CA LYS A 40 -0.90 18.58 -2.75
C LYS A 40 0.18 19.48 -3.34
N GLN A 41 0.32 20.72 -2.84
CA GLN A 41 1.35 21.66 -3.29
C GLN A 41 2.71 21.47 -2.62
N ASP A 42 2.80 20.64 -1.57
CA ASP A 42 4.05 20.38 -0.87
C ASP A 42 5.02 19.55 -1.71
N ALA A 43 6.30 19.90 -1.66
CA ALA A 43 7.35 19.11 -2.32
C ALA A 43 7.44 17.66 -1.78
N ALA A 44 7.18 17.44 -0.49
CA ALA A 44 7.16 16.09 0.09
C ALA A 44 5.98 15.28 -0.42
N TYR A 45 4.80 15.88 -0.62
CA TYR A 45 3.69 15.19 -1.27
C TYR A 45 4.06 14.74 -2.67
N GLN A 46 4.66 15.61 -3.48
CA GLN A 46 5.06 15.28 -4.84
C GLN A 46 6.11 14.17 -4.88
N ALA A 47 7.10 14.21 -3.98
CA ALA A 47 8.10 13.15 -3.86
C ALA A 47 7.46 11.81 -3.44
N LEU A 48 6.56 11.83 -2.44
CA LEU A 48 5.85 10.63 -2.00
C LEU A 48 4.92 10.10 -3.08
N ALA A 49 4.22 10.96 -3.81
CA ALA A 49 3.35 10.57 -4.90
C ALA A 49 4.12 9.80 -5.99
N GLN A 50 5.30 10.29 -6.39
CA GLN A 50 6.18 9.57 -7.33
C GLN A 50 6.61 8.21 -6.80
N LEU A 51 6.95 8.12 -5.51
CA LEU A 51 7.32 6.85 -4.88
C LEU A 51 6.15 5.87 -4.82
N THR A 52 4.96 6.34 -4.43
CA THR A 52 3.78 5.50 -4.27
C THR A 52 3.07 5.16 -5.57
N TYR A 53 3.34 5.87 -6.67
CA TYR A 53 2.71 5.59 -7.97
C TYR A 53 3.36 4.40 -8.71
N SER A 54 4.59 4.04 -8.36
CA SER A 54 5.34 2.98 -9.04
C SER A 54 5.01 1.59 -8.49
N PRO A 55 4.43 0.67 -9.29
CA PRO A 55 4.23 -0.72 -8.86
C PRO A 55 5.54 -1.40 -8.45
N THR A 56 6.64 -1.10 -9.13
CA THR A 56 7.97 -1.65 -8.83
C THR A 56 8.41 -1.31 -7.40
N ASN A 57 8.11 -0.11 -6.91
CA ASN A 57 8.44 0.28 -5.54
C ASN A 57 7.64 -0.54 -4.51
N TRP A 58 6.37 -0.83 -4.80
CA TRP A 58 5.53 -1.66 -3.93
C TRP A 58 5.96 -3.12 -3.90
N PHE A 59 6.31 -3.70 -5.06
CA PHE A 59 6.91 -5.04 -5.10
C PHE A 59 8.23 -5.08 -4.35
N THR A 60 9.09 -4.06 -4.49
CA THR A 60 10.37 -4.00 -3.78
C THR A 60 10.17 -3.88 -2.26
N ALA A 61 9.32 -2.96 -1.82
CA ALA A 61 9.02 -2.75 -0.41
C ALA A 61 8.44 -4.01 0.22
N GLY A 62 7.54 -4.67 -0.49
CA GLY A 62 6.93 -5.85 0.06
C GLY A 62 7.80 -7.11 -0.06
N PHE A 63 8.70 -7.24 -1.05
CA PHE A 63 9.75 -8.26 -1.03
C PHE A 63 10.62 -8.12 0.21
N PHE A 64 10.95 -6.88 0.61
CA PHE A 64 11.69 -6.62 1.84
C PHE A 64 10.89 -7.02 3.09
N VAL A 65 9.59 -6.71 3.15
CA VAL A 65 8.71 -7.12 4.27
C VAL A 65 8.59 -8.64 4.36
N PHE A 66 8.41 -9.31 3.23
CA PHE A 66 8.36 -10.78 3.16
C PHE A 66 9.70 -11.41 3.58
N GLY A 67 10.82 -10.88 3.10
CA GLY A 67 12.16 -11.33 3.52
C GLY A 67 12.41 -11.15 5.02
N LEU A 68 11.92 -10.05 5.60
CA LEU A 68 11.96 -9.82 7.05
C LEU A 68 11.09 -10.83 7.81
N ALA A 69 9.88 -11.12 7.31
CA ALA A 69 9.00 -12.12 7.90
C ALA A 69 9.64 -13.52 7.88
N LEU A 70 10.27 -13.92 6.77
CA LEU A 70 11.04 -15.16 6.68
C LEU A 70 12.20 -15.22 7.68
N LEU A 71 12.91 -14.10 7.87
CA LEU A 71 14.00 -14.02 8.84
C LEU A 71 13.47 -14.16 10.28
N LEU A 72 12.36 -13.50 10.60
CA LEU A 72 11.70 -13.64 11.92
C LEU A 72 11.16 -15.05 12.15
N TYR A 73 10.65 -15.69 11.11
CA TYR A 73 10.27 -17.11 11.14
C TYR A 73 11.49 -18.01 11.40
N HIS A 74 12.62 -17.77 10.72
CA HIS A 74 13.86 -18.52 10.94
C HIS A 74 14.35 -18.42 12.40
N PHE A 75 14.23 -17.24 13.01
CA PHE A 75 14.54 -17.03 14.43
C PHE A 75 13.42 -17.49 15.40
N HIS A 76 12.39 -18.18 14.90
CA HIS A 76 11.28 -18.73 15.67
C HIS A 76 10.46 -17.68 16.45
N TYR A 77 10.54 -16.40 16.04
CA TYR A 77 9.65 -15.36 16.55
C TYR A 77 8.24 -15.49 15.97
N ILE A 78 8.10 -16.09 14.79
CA ILE A 78 6.83 -16.35 14.10
C ILE A 78 6.63 -17.86 13.99
N LYS A 79 5.41 -18.34 14.23
CA LYS A 79 5.04 -19.75 14.06
C LYS A 79 4.67 -20.03 12.61
N GLU A 80 4.86 -21.27 12.16
CA GLU A 80 4.59 -21.70 10.78
C GLU A 80 3.18 -21.37 10.29
N LYS A 81 2.15 -21.72 11.08
CA LYS A 81 0.75 -21.36 10.76
C LYS A 81 0.55 -19.87 10.53
N THR A 82 1.23 -19.03 11.32
CA THR A 82 1.16 -17.57 11.19
C THR A 82 1.89 -17.08 9.94
N MET A 83 2.94 -17.78 9.50
CA MET A 83 3.66 -17.45 8.27
C MET A 83 2.78 -17.68 7.03
N GLU A 84 2.08 -18.82 6.96
CA GLU A 84 1.14 -19.11 5.86
C GLU A 84 0.02 -18.05 5.76
N GLU A 85 -0.53 -17.63 6.91
CA GLU A 85 -1.54 -16.57 6.97
C GLU A 85 -0.97 -15.22 6.47
N TYR A 86 0.30 -14.90 6.78
CA TYR A 86 0.95 -13.67 6.32
C TYR A 86 1.21 -13.67 4.81
N ASP A 87 1.60 -14.81 4.23
CA ASP A 87 1.84 -14.92 2.79
C ASP A 87 0.58 -14.60 1.98
N GLU A 88 -0.55 -15.19 2.38
CA GLU A 88 -1.83 -14.92 1.73
C GLU A 88 -2.26 -13.47 1.90
N LEU A 89 -2.21 -12.93 3.13
CA LEU A 89 -2.59 -11.55 3.40
C LEU A 89 -1.73 -10.54 2.63
N TYR A 90 -0.43 -10.83 2.49
CA TYR A 90 0.51 -10.00 1.74
C TYR A 90 0.16 -9.96 0.25
N VAL A 91 -0.19 -11.11 -0.36
CA VAL A 91 -0.65 -11.15 -1.75
C VAL A 91 -1.92 -10.31 -1.94
N PHE A 92 -2.90 -10.44 -1.05
CA PHE A 92 -4.15 -9.66 -1.13
C PHE A 92 -3.91 -8.16 -0.92
N LEU A 93 -2.98 -7.79 -0.04
CA LEU A 93 -2.59 -6.40 0.14
C LEU A 93 -1.94 -5.82 -1.12
N LEU A 94 -1.03 -6.55 -1.77
CA LEU A 94 -0.45 -6.14 -3.05
C LEU A 94 -1.51 -5.98 -4.14
N ILE A 95 -2.49 -6.88 -4.22
CA ILE A 95 -3.61 -6.74 -5.15
C ILE A 95 -4.35 -5.43 -4.90
N GLY A 96 -4.64 -5.10 -3.63
CA GLY A 96 -5.27 -3.83 -3.26
C GLY A 96 -4.50 -2.60 -3.73
N VAL A 97 -3.17 -2.60 -3.55
CA VAL A 97 -2.27 -1.55 -4.03
C VAL A 97 -2.31 -1.44 -5.56
N ILE A 98 -2.19 -2.56 -6.28
CA ILE A 98 -2.24 -2.58 -7.75
C ILE A 98 -3.58 -2.03 -8.26
N LEU A 99 -4.69 -2.41 -7.63
CA LEU A 99 -6.01 -1.88 -7.96
C LEU A 99 -6.09 -0.36 -7.76
N HIS A 100 -5.49 0.17 -6.69
CA HIS A 100 -5.42 1.61 -6.48
C HIS A 100 -4.68 2.31 -7.62
N LEU A 101 -3.50 1.82 -7.96
CA LEU A 101 -2.67 2.40 -9.03
C LEU A 101 -3.35 2.32 -10.41
N ALA A 102 -4.02 1.20 -10.69
CA ALA A 102 -4.77 1.02 -11.94
C ALA A 102 -5.96 1.99 -12.02
N MET A 103 -6.69 2.20 -10.91
CA MET A 103 -7.75 3.19 -10.87
C MET A 103 -7.20 4.61 -11.03
N ASP A 104 -6.13 4.97 -10.32
CA ASP A 104 -5.49 6.29 -10.45
C ASP A 104 -5.06 6.54 -11.90
N ALA A 105 -4.41 5.57 -12.56
CA ALA A 105 -4.04 5.67 -13.97
C ALA A 105 -5.27 5.83 -14.87
N TYR A 106 -6.31 5.00 -14.69
CA TYR A 106 -7.53 5.07 -15.48
C TYR A 106 -8.25 6.43 -15.32
N PHE A 107 -8.35 6.94 -14.10
CA PHE A 107 -8.95 8.24 -13.84
C PHE A 107 -8.12 9.39 -14.38
N ILE A 108 -6.78 9.31 -14.32
CA ILE A 108 -5.92 10.34 -14.92
C ILE A 108 -6.07 10.36 -16.45
N GLU A 109 -6.07 9.19 -17.09
CA GLU A 109 -6.18 9.08 -18.56
C GLU A 109 -7.57 9.48 -19.08
N ASN A 110 -8.62 9.27 -18.29
CA ASN A 110 -10.01 9.50 -18.73
C ASN A 110 -10.68 10.71 -18.05
N SER A 111 -9.98 11.46 -17.20
CA SER A 111 -10.55 12.67 -16.58
C SER A 111 -10.50 13.83 -17.58
N PRO A 112 -11.64 14.37 -18.02
CA PRO A 112 -11.67 15.54 -18.91
C PRO A 112 -11.28 16.85 -18.21
N TRP A 113 -10.86 16.77 -16.94
CA TRP A 113 -10.56 17.91 -16.06
C TRP A 113 -9.08 17.99 -15.67
N ILE A 114 -8.23 17.13 -16.22
CA ILE A 114 -6.76 17.25 -16.19
C ILE A 114 -6.29 17.71 -17.57
#